data_AF-A0A9E2VN09-F1
#
_entry.id   AF-A0A9E2VN09-F1
#
_cell.length_a   1.000
_cell.length_b   1.000
_cell.length_c   1.000
_cell.angle_alpha   90.00
_cell.angle_beta   90.00
_cell.angle_gamma   90.00
#
_symmetry.space_group_name_H-M   'P 1'
#
loop_
_entity.id
_entity.type
_entity.pdbx_description
1 polymer ?
#
loop_
_entity_poly.entity_id
_entity_poly.type
_entity_poly.pdbx_seq_one_letter_code
_entity_poly.pdbx_strand_id
1 'polypeptide(L)'
;MTGSAENKKLASLLKRLRAQHTAATVANRAPDFGFEDADPVVREVMYSLLLWETTSSNARSAFRKLTETFLDVNHLRVAMPDEIGAALGERYPKALERASRLRAVLFDVFKRENGLAMSRVTAASKRDARTYLDSLEGMPPFAAARVAAVSMGVHAFPVDDRLLRLLTQEKVVEPALSAAEAGRWLEHHVPVAESEGLVDLLQHWSDTSATAKAEQDASGASKQDGEGRKPSKAKKVAKGNAERGKPLQDKKSKPSKKAVEK
;
A
#
# COMPACT_ATOMS: atom_id res chain seq x y z
N MET A 1 -3.72 -2.27 -35.33
CA MET A 1 -3.53 -0.81 -35.58
C MET A 1 -3.78 0.06 -34.33
N THR A 2 -3.96 -0.52 -33.14
CA THR A 2 -4.33 0.19 -31.89
C THR A 2 -3.15 0.86 -31.17
N GLY A 3 -1.96 0.25 -31.19
CA GLY A 3 -0.80 0.74 -30.43
C GLY A 3 -0.30 2.15 -30.78
N SER A 4 -0.54 2.66 -32.00
CA SER A 4 -0.11 4.01 -32.38
C SER A 4 -0.88 5.11 -31.64
N ALA A 5 -2.17 4.87 -31.34
CA ALA A 5 -3.00 5.86 -30.64
C ALA A 5 -2.70 5.88 -29.14
N GLU A 6 -2.47 4.73 -28.53
CA GLU A 6 -2.13 4.59 -27.11
C GLU A 6 -0.76 5.21 -26.81
N ASN A 7 0.23 5.00 -27.68
CA ASN A 7 1.55 5.63 -27.55
C ASN A 7 1.48 7.16 -27.58
N LYS A 8 0.63 7.73 -28.45
CA LYS A 8 0.41 9.18 -28.49
C LYS A 8 -0.23 9.69 -27.20
N LYS A 9 -1.17 8.94 -26.63
CA LYS A 9 -1.79 9.30 -25.34
C LYS A 9 -0.80 9.19 -24.18
N LEU A 10 0.01 8.13 -24.14
CA LEU A 10 1.09 7.98 -23.16
C LEU A 10 2.05 9.16 -23.24
N ALA A 11 2.57 9.48 -24.42
CA ALA A 11 3.49 10.60 -24.62
C ALA A 11 2.86 11.94 -24.19
N SER A 12 1.59 12.16 -24.50
CA SER A 12 0.83 13.35 -24.06
C SER A 12 0.67 13.41 -22.54
N LEU A 13 0.32 12.28 -21.90
CA LEU A 13 0.22 12.17 -20.45
C LEU A 13 1.57 12.47 -19.79
N LEU A 14 2.64 11.80 -20.23
CA LEU A 14 3.98 11.99 -19.66
C LEU A 14 4.46 13.43 -19.79
N LYS A 15 4.21 14.07 -20.95
CA LYS A 15 4.52 15.49 -21.16
C LYS A 15 3.77 16.38 -20.17
N ARG A 16 2.48 16.12 -19.95
CA ARG A 16 1.65 16.86 -18.99
C ARG A 16 2.11 16.66 -17.55
N LEU A 17 2.38 15.41 -17.15
CA LEU A 17 2.83 15.09 -15.79
C LEU A 17 4.18 15.74 -15.49
N ARG A 18 5.14 15.69 -16.42
CA ARG A 18 6.44 16.36 -16.27
C ARG A 18 6.29 17.87 -16.11
N ALA A 19 5.34 18.50 -16.80
CA ALA A 19 5.08 19.94 -16.69
C ALA A 19 4.39 20.33 -15.37
N GLN A 20 3.50 19.48 -14.85
CA GLN A 20 2.74 19.74 -13.62
C GLN A 20 3.54 19.44 -12.35
N HIS A 21 4.47 18.48 -12.44
CA HIS A 21 5.17 17.93 -11.29
C HIS A 21 6.69 18.11 -11.41
N THR A 22 7.13 19.29 -11.85
CA THR A 22 8.57 19.64 -11.97
C THR A 22 9.33 19.50 -10.65
N ALA A 23 8.62 19.56 -9.51
CA ALA A 23 9.17 19.35 -8.16
C ALA A 23 9.11 17.89 -7.67
N ALA A 24 8.45 16.98 -8.38
CA ALA A 24 8.34 15.56 -8.03
C ALA A 24 9.59 14.73 -8.38
N THR A 25 10.67 15.40 -8.76
CA THR A 25 12.02 14.83 -8.93
C THR A 25 12.65 14.39 -7.60
N VAL A 26 11.99 14.61 -6.46
CA VAL A 26 12.45 14.07 -5.17
C VAL A 26 12.30 12.55 -5.20
N ALA A 27 13.45 11.87 -5.19
CA ALA A 27 13.54 10.42 -5.22
C ALA A 27 12.67 9.80 -4.12
N ASN A 28 11.66 9.03 -4.51
CA ASN A 28 10.84 8.29 -3.58
C ASN A 28 11.54 6.99 -3.26
N ARG A 29 12.40 7.03 -2.24
CA ARG A 29 13.19 5.90 -1.75
C ARG A 29 12.73 5.52 -0.35
N ALA A 30 13.17 4.35 0.11
CA ALA A 30 13.07 3.98 1.51
C ALA A 30 13.56 5.13 2.41
N PRO A 31 12.88 5.40 3.54
CA PRO A 31 13.35 6.42 4.46
C PRO A 31 14.76 6.14 4.95
N ASP A 32 15.51 7.21 5.22
CA ASP A 32 16.88 7.18 5.72
C ASP A 32 16.97 6.95 7.25
N PHE A 33 15.85 7.03 7.97
CA PHE A 33 15.77 6.73 9.40
C PHE A 33 15.42 5.26 9.69
N GLY A 34 15.89 4.75 10.83
CA GLY A 34 15.54 3.45 11.40
C GLY A 34 16.14 2.27 10.65
N PHE A 35 16.42 1.18 11.40
CA PHE A 35 17.13 0.01 10.86
C PHE A 35 18.46 0.40 10.20
N GLU A 36 19.28 1.15 10.92
CA GLU A 36 20.54 1.75 10.45
C GLU A 36 21.53 0.70 9.93
N ASP A 37 21.56 -0.47 10.56
CA ASP A 37 22.45 -1.57 10.18
C ASP A 37 21.92 -2.43 9.01
N ALA A 38 20.70 -2.14 8.51
CA ALA A 38 20.10 -2.92 7.44
C ALA A 38 20.65 -2.53 6.07
N ASP A 39 20.87 -3.55 5.23
CA ASP A 39 21.21 -3.37 3.82
C ASP A 39 20.20 -2.40 3.14
N PRO A 40 20.68 -1.36 2.42
CA PRO A 40 19.79 -0.40 1.76
C PRO A 40 18.75 -1.01 0.82
N VAL A 41 19.08 -2.10 0.14
CA VAL A 41 18.16 -2.82 -0.76
C VAL A 41 17.11 -3.57 0.05
N VAL A 42 17.46 -4.13 1.20
CA VAL A 42 16.48 -4.75 2.11
C VAL A 42 15.51 -3.69 2.64
N ARG A 43 15.99 -2.50 2.99
CA ARG A 43 15.12 -1.37 3.36
C ARG A 43 14.18 -0.98 2.23
N GLU A 44 14.67 -0.98 0.99
CA GLU A 44 13.86 -0.71 -0.19
C GLU A 44 12.81 -1.79 -0.48
N VAL A 45 13.14 -3.07 -0.24
CA VAL A 45 12.18 -4.18 -0.30
C VAL A 45 11.04 -3.94 0.70
N MET A 46 11.38 -3.65 1.95
CA MET A 46 10.40 -3.37 3.00
C MET A 46 9.52 -2.18 2.61
N TYR A 47 10.14 -1.08 2.18
CA TYR A 47 9.40 0.13 1.78
C TYR A 47 8.50 -0.12 0.56
N SER A 48 8.95 -0.89 -0.42
CA SER A 48 8.16 -1.24 -1.61
C SER A 48 6.91 -2.07 -1.26
N LEU A 49 7.03 -2.99 -0.30
CA LEU A 49 5.90 -3.78 0.20
C LEU A 49 4.88 -2.94 0.96
N LEU A 50 5.37 -1.96 1.74
CA LEU A 50 4.51 -1.00 2.43
C LEU A 50 3.83 -0.05 1.43
N LEU A 51 4.52 0.36 0.37
CA LEU A 51 4.00 1.30 -0.62
C LEU A 51 2.94 0.71 -1.54
N TRP A 52 3.04 -0.58 -1.86
CA TRP A 52 2.07 -1.27 -2.71
C TRP A 52 0.64 -1.00 -2.25
N GLU A 53 -0.27 -0.56 -3.14
CA GLU A 53 -1.68 -0.27 -2.86
C GLU A 53 -1.93 0.82 -1.78
N THR A 54 -1.00 1.76 -1.58
CA THR A 54 -1.20 2.91 -0.67
C THR A 54 -0.29 4.09 -1.01
N THR A 55 -0.47 5.23 -0.35
CA THR A 55 0.30 6.45 -0.62
C THR A 55 1.70 6.40 0.00
N SER A 56 2.64 7.18 -0.55
CA SER A 56 3.99 7.30 0.02
C SER A 56 3.98 7.83 1.44
N SER A 57 3.03 8.71 1.78
CA SER A 57 2.83 9.21 3.15
C SER A 57 2.48 8.06 4.11
N ASN A 58 1.51 7.22 3.73
CA ASN A 58 1.12 6.05 4.53
C ASN A 58 2.28 5.06 4.67
N ALA A 59 3.00 4.78 3.58
CA ALA A 59 4.14 3.88 3.59
C ALA A 59 5.29 4.39 4.49
N ARG A 60 5.59 5.70 4.47
CA ARG A 60 6.59 6.32 5.35
C ARG A 60 6.18 6.27 6.81
N SER A 61 4.90 6.54 7.10
CA SER A 61 4.36 6.41 8.46
C SER A 61 4.44 4.96 8.95
N ALA A 62 4.06 3.99 8.12
CA ALA A 62 4.18 2.57 8.43
C ALA A 62 5.63 2.14 8.69
N PHE A 63 6.57 2.58 7.85
CA PHE A 63 8.00 2.28 8.03
C PHE A 63 8.49 2.79 9.39
N ARG A 64 8.12 4.03 9.75
CA ARG A 64 8.45 4.62 11.07
C ARG A 64 7.90 3.79 12.22
N LYS A 65 6.64 3.38 12.16
CA LYS A 65 6.04 2.55 13.21
C LYS A 65 6.76 1.20 13.37
N LEU A 66 7.18 0.59 12.27
CA LEU A 66 7.98 -0.64 12.34
C LEU A 66 9.33 -0.39 13.03
N THR A 67 10.02 0.71 12.68
CA THR A 67 11.31 1.05 13.31
C THR A 67 11.19 1.43 14.79
N GLU A 68 10.04 1.93 15.22
CA GLU A 68 9.76 2.22 16.63
C GLU A 68 9.37 0.96 17.43
N THR A 69 8.86 -0.07 16.75
CA THR A 69 8.35 -1.30 17.39
C THR A 69 9.40 -2.42 17.42
N PHE A 70 10.16 -2.58 16.35
CA PHE A 70 11.12 -3.66 16.19
C PHE A 70 12.55 -3.12 16.28
N LEU A 71 13.38 -3.79 17.08
CA LEU A 71 14.80 -3.43 17.29
C LEU A 71 15.61 -3.39 15.99
N ASP A 72 15.48 -4.43 15.17
CA ASP A 72 16.18 -4.57 13.90
C ASP A 72 15.36 -5.40 12.90
N VAL A 73 15.87 -5.54 11.67
CA VAL A 73 15.19 -6.33 10.63
C VAL A 73 15.24 -7.84 10.95
N ASN A 74 16.21 -8.31 11.74
CA ASN A 74 16.25 -9.70 12.20
C ASN A 74 15.12 -10.02 13.19
N HIS A 75 14.78 -9.09 14.09
CA HIS A 75 13.61 -9.19 14.95
C HIS A 75 12.34 -9.16 14.10
N LEU A 76 12.24 -8.22 13.15
CA LEU A 76 11.08 -8.11 12.27
C LEU A 76 10.82 -9.38 11.43
N ARG A 77 11.87 -10.05 10.90
CA ARG A 77 11.68 -11.24 10.04
C ARG A 77 11.09 -12.44 10.78
N VAL A 78 11.27 -12.51 12.10
CA VAL A 78 10.80 -13.63 12.93
C VAL A 78 9.50 -13.30 13.68
N ALA A 79 9.12 -12.02 13.75
CA ALA A 79 7.88 -11.57 14.36
C ALA A 79 6.65 -12.25 13.72
N MET A 80 5.57 -12.37 14.50
CA MET A 80 4.32 -12.92 14.01
C MET A 80 3.61 -11.89 13.11
N PRO A 81 2.90 -12.33 12.04
CA PRO A 81 2.17 -11.40 11.18
C PRO A 81 1.17 -10.51 11.95
N ASP A 82 0.58 -11.01 13.03
CA ASP A 82 -0.35 -10.23 13.87
C ASP A 82 0.37 -9.10 14.63
N GLU A 83 1.60 -9.33 15.10
CA GLU A 83 2.41 -8.30 15.78
C GLU A 83 2.81 -7.19 14.79
N ILE A 84 3.26 -7.58 13.59
CA ILE A 84 3.59 -6.63 12.53
C ILE A 84 2.33 -5.88 12.09
N GLY A 85 1.20 -6.56 11.92
CA GLY A 85 -0.08 -5.96 11.57
C GLY A 85 -0.55 -4.95 12.62
N ALA A 86 -0.42 -5.29 13.91
CA ALA A 86 -0.72 -4.38 15.01
C ALA A 86 0.17 -3.14 15.00
N ALA A 87 1.48 -3.29 14.73
CA ALA A 87 2.41 -2.17 14.60
C ALA A 87 2.04 -1.22 13.45
N LEU A 88 1.61 -1.75 12.29
CA LEU A 88 1.12 -0.94 11.17
C LEU A 88 -0.16 -0.16 11.54
N GLY A 89 -1.03 -0.81 12.31
CA GLY A 89 -2.28 -0.28 12.84
C GLY A 89 -3.49 -0.57 11.94
N GLU A 90 -4.67 -0.62 12.55
CA GLU A 90 -5.93 -1.06 11.90
C GLU A 90 -6.34 -0.23 10.68
N ARG A 91 -6.00 1.06 10.67
CA ARG A 91 -6.33 1.96 9.55
C ARG A 91 -5.40 1.80 8.35
N TYR A 92 -4.31 1.06 8.52
CA TYR A 92 -3.39 0.83 7.42
C TYR A 92 -4.01 -0.17 6.44
N PRO A 93 -4.07 0.14 5.13
CA PRO A 93 -4.70 -0.76 4.18
C PRO A 93 -4.10 -2.16 4.25
N LYS A 94 -4.93 -3.21 4.13
CA LYS A 94 -4.56 -4.64 4.11
C LYS A 94 -3.40 -4.99 5.08
N ALA A 95 -3.43 -4.48 6.32
CA ALA A 95 -2.30 -4.54 7.24
C ALA A 95 -1.79 -5.97 7.48
N LEU A 96 -2.69 -6.93 7.73
CA LEU A 96 -2.33 -8.32 7.99
C LEU A 96 -1.75 -9.04 6.76
N GLU A 97 -2.28 -8.75 5.56
CA GLU A 97 -1.72 -9.29 4.32
C GLU A 97 -0.30 -8.75 4.10
N ARG A 98 -0.11 -7.43 4.28
CA ARG A 98 1.21 -6.80 4.15
C ARG A 98 2.20 -7.34 5.17
N ALA A 99 1.78 -7.51 6.42
CA ALA A 99 2.58 -8.13 7.47
C ALA A 99 3.03 -9.55 7.09
N SER A 100 2.10 -10.37 6.62
CA SER A 100 2.38 -11.76 6.20
C SER A 100 3.38 -11.79 5.05
N ARG A 101 3.19 -10.95 4.03
CA ARG A 101 4.11 -10.84 2.87
C ARG A 101 5.47 -10.30 3.27
N LEU A 102 5.52 -9.25 4.10
CA LEU A 102 6.76 -8.66 4.59
C LEU A 102 7.62 -9.71 5.30
N ARG A 103 7.01 -10.46 6.22
CA ARG A 103 7.67 -11.56 6.92
C ARG A 103 8.16 -12.64 5.95
N ALA A 104 7.31 -13.08 5.01
CA ALA A 104 7.66 -14.11 4.04
C ALA A 104 8.86 -13.70 3.19
N VAL A 105 8.85 -12.48 2.65
CA VAL A 105 9.94 -11.95 1.81
C VAL A 105 11.23 -11.83 2.61
N LEU A 106 11.20 -11.25 3.82
CA LEU A 106 12.39 -11.12 4.66
C LEU A 106 12.97 -12.48 5.06
N PHE A 107 12.11 -13.45 5.36
CA PHE A 107 12.52 -14.82 5.67
C PHE A 107 13.16 -15.52 4.46
N ASP A 108 12.58 -15.38 3.26
CA ASP A 108 13.10 -16.00 2.03
C ASP A 108 14.44 -15.37 1.63
N VAL A 109 14.59 -14.04 1.73
CA VAL A 109 15.89 -13.37 1.54
C VAL A 109 16.94 -13.92 2.52
N PHE A 110 16.61 -13.98 3.81
CA PHE A 110 17.53 -14.51 4.83
C PHE A 110 17.93 -15.95 4.53
N LYS A 111 16.99 -16.79 4.10
CA LYS A 111 17.23 -18.20 3.75
C LYS A 111 18.17 -18.35 2.55
N ARG A 112 18.02 -17.51 1.51
CA ARG A 112 18.81 -17.59 0.27
C ARG A 112 20.20 -16.98 0.42
N GLU A 113 20.29 -15.85 1.10
CA GLU A 113 21.53 -15.06 1.22
C GLU A 113 22.30 -15.34 2.51
N ASN A 114 21.77 -16.20 3.39
CA ASN A 114 22.30 -16.49 4.73
C ASN A 114 22.47 -15.23 5.59
N GLY A 115 21.57 -14.27 5.40
CA GLY A 115 21.61 -12.94 6.01
C GLY A 115 20.64 -11.99 5.32
N LEU A 116 20.42 -10.81 5.92
CA LEU A 116 19.61 -9.75 5.32
C LEU A 116 20.50 -8.77 4.55
N ALA A 117 21.23 -9.31 3.57
CA ALA A 117 22.08 -8.56 2.66
C ALA A 117 21.85 -9.05 1.23
N MET A 118 21.74 -8.13 0.28
CA MET A 118 21.42 -8.45 -1.11
C MET A 118 22.54 -8.07 -2.07
N SER A 119 23.78 -8.02 -1.57
CA SER A 119 24.99 -7.67 -2.34
C SER A 119 25.22 -8.58 -3.55
N ARG A 120 24.88 -9.87 -3.47
CA ARG A 120 24.94 -10.79 -4.61
C ARG A 120 23.94 -10.42 -5.70
N VAL A 121 22.74 -9.99 -5.30
CA VAL A 121 21.66 -9.62 -6.21
C VAL A 121 21.99 -8.31 -6.91
N THR A 122 22.58 -7.33 -6.20
CA THR A 122 23.02 -6.08 -6.81
C THR A 122 24.24 -6.25 -7.73
N ALA A 123 25.10 -7.22 -7.46
CA ALA A 123 26.24 -7.57 -8.32
C ALA A 123 25.84 -8.40 -9.55
N ALA A 124 24.64 -9.00 -9.56
CA ALA A 124 24.16 -9.82 -10.65
C ALA A 124 23.78 -8.99 -11.88
N SER A 125 23.55 -9.66 -13.01
CA SER A 125 23.01 -8.98 -14.19
C SER A 125 21.61 -8.43 -13.90
N LYS A 126 21.22 -7.34 -14.58
CA LYS A 126 19.86 -6.74 -14.43
C LYS A 126 18.74 -7.77 -14.60
N ARG A 127 18.92 -8.73 -15.51
CA ARG A 127 17.97 -9.82 -15.77
C ARG A 127 17.89 -10.79 -14.59
N ASP A 128 19.03 -11.22 -14.08
CA ASP A 128 19.10 -12.17 -12.97
C ASP A 128 18.58 -11.53 -11.68
N ALA A 129 18.92 -10.27 -11.45
CA ALA A 129 18.42 -9.49 -10.32
C ALA A 129 16.88 -9.36 -10.36
N ARG A 130 16.31 -9.06 -11.54
CA ARG A 130 14.85 -9.04 -11.71
C ARG A 130 14.22 -10.41 -11.47
N THR A 131 14.81 -11.47 -12.03
CA THR A 131 14.35 -12.85 -11.85
C THR A 131 14.39 -13.27 -10.38
N TYR A 132 15.45 -12.90 -9.67
CA TYR A 132 15.58 -13.13 -8.23
C TYR A 132 14.42 -12.48 -7.47
N LEU A 133 14.19 -11.17 -7.69
CA LEU A 133 13.13 -10.42 -7.00
C LEU A 133 11.74 -10.98 -7.29
N ASP A 134 11.44 -11.32 -8.55
CA ASP A 134 10.16 -11.91 -8.95
C ASP A 134 9.94 -13.30 -8.35
N SER A 135 11.01 -14.00 -7.96
CA SER A 135 10.95 -15.35 -7.38
C SER A 135 10.82 -15.38 -5.85
N LEU A 136 10.85 -14.23 -5.17
CA LEU A 136 10.77 -14.16 -3.71
C LEU A 136 9.35 -14.50 -3.22
N GLU A 137 9.25 -15.38 -2.24
CA GLU A 137 7.97 -15.80 -1.69
C GLU A 137 7.23 -14.61 -1.04
N GLY A 138 5.97 -14.41 -1.45
CA GLY A 138 5.13 -13.32 -0.94
C GLY A 138 5.35 -11.97 -1.63
N MET A 139 6.35 -11.83 -2.51
CA MET A 139 6.65 -10.59 -3.23
C MET A 139 5.58 -10.25 -4.28
N PRO A 140 4.86 -9.11 -4.16
CA PRO A 140 3.98 -8.64 -5.21
C PRO A 140 4.77 -8.14 -6.43
N PRO A 141 4.25 -8.30 -7.67
CA PRO A 141 4.91 -7.81 -8.89
C PRO A 141 5.26 -6.31 -8.84
N PHE A 142 4.41 -5.50 -8.22
CA PHE A 142 4.68 -4.07 -7.97
C PHE A 142 5.99 -3.89 -7.19
N ALA A 143 6.15 -4.60 -6.07
CA ALA A 143 7.29 -4.40 -5.19
C ALA A 143 8.59 -4.91 -5.85
N ALA A 144 8.54 -6.06 -6.54
CA ALA A 144 9.67 -6.56 -7.31
C ALA A 144 10.11 -5.57 -8.40
N ALA A 145 9.18 -5.08 -9.22
CA ALA A 145 9.46 -4.09 -10.24
C ALA A 145 10.03 -2.78 -9.65
N ARG A 146 9.50 -2.35 -8.50
CA ARG A 146 9.95 -1.13 -7.83
C ARG A 146 11.39 -1.26 -7.33
N VAL A 147 11.71 -2.31 -6.58
CA VAL A 147 13.08 -2.56 -6.08
C VAL A 147 14.06 -2.67 -7.25
N ALA A 148 13.69 -3.41 -8.31
CA ALA A 148 14.50 -3.54 -9.51
C ALA A 148 14.79 -2.17 -10.17
N ALA A 149 13.77 -1.32 -10.28
CA ALA A 149 13.93 0.00 -10.87
C ALA A 149 14.79 0.93 -10.01
N VAL A 150 14.49 1.04 -8.72
CA VAL A 150 15.08 2.08 -7.86
C VAL A 150 16.43 1.70 -7.28
N SER A 151 16.69 0.41 -7.03
CA SER A 151 17.94 -0.08 -6.42
C SER A 151 18.95 -0.61 -7.43
N MET A 152 18.49 -1.05 -8.61
CA MET A 152 19.33 -1.75 -9.59
C MET A 152 19.32 -1.09 -10.98
N GLY A 153 18.56 -0.01 -11.17
CA GLY A 153 18.44 0.69 -12.45
C GLY A 153 17.92 -0.19 -13.58
N VAL A 154 17.08 -1.18 -13.25
CA VAL A 154 16.38 -2.01 -14.25
C VAL A 154 15.27 -1.19 -14.87
N HIS A 155 15.08 -1.30 -16.19
CA HIS A 155 13.94 -0.69 -16.88
C HIS A 155 12.66 -1.46 -16.52
N ALA A 156 12.06 -1.09 -15.40
CA ALA A 156 10.90 -1.73 -14.81
C ALA A 156 9.91 -0.68 -14.31
N PHE A 157 8.61 -0.96 -14.46
CA PHE A 157 7.56 -0.03 -14.03
C PHE A 157 6.66 -0.66 -12.97
N PRO A 158 6.76 -0.21 -11.70
CA PRO A 158 5.87 -0.69 -10.65
C PRO A 158 4.48 -0.10 -10.85
N VAL A 159 3.52 -0.97 -11.17
CA VAL A 159 2.11 -0.61 -11.32
C VAL A 159 1.28 -1.41 -10.32
N ASP A 160 0.51 -0.69 -9.51
CA ASP A 160 -0.50 -1.22 -8.61
C ASP A 160 -1.91 -0.86 -9.13
N ASP A 161 -2.97 -1.33 -8.47
CA ASP A 161 -4.33 -1.06 -8.94
C ASP A 161 -4.68 0.43 -8.87
N ARG A 162 -4.03 1.20 -7.99
CA ARG A 162 -4.19 2.66 -7.92
C ARG A 162 -3.70 3.32 -9.20
N LEU A 163 -2.46 3.03 -9.61
CA LEU A 163 -1.87 3.58 -10.82
C LEU A 163 -2.58 3.05 -12.08
N LEU A 164 -2.92 1.76 -12.11
CA LEU A 164 -3.69 1.15 -13.21
C LEU A 164 -5.00 1.91 -13.45
N ARG A 165 -5.78 2.18 -12.40
CA ARG A 165 -7.04 2.94 -12.55
C ARG A 165 -6.83 4.31 -13.18
N LEU A 166 -5.77 5.02 -12.80
CA LEU A 166 -5.46 6.33 -13.36
C LEU A 166 -5.05 6.24 -14.83
N LEU A 167 -4.20 5.27 -15.18
CA LEU A 167 -3.81 5.02 -16.58
C LEU A 167 -5.01 4.65 -17.47
N THR A 168 -5.95 3.86 -16.93
CA THR A 168 -7.19 3.50 -17.63
C THR A 168 -8.12 4.70 -17.80
N GLN A 169 -8.24 5.57 -16.79
CA GLN A 169 -9.02 6.81 -16.88
C GLN A 169 -8.46 7.76 -17.95
N GLU A 170 -7.13 7.83 -18.06
CA GLU A 170 -6.41 8.57 -19.11
C GLU A 170 -6.44 7.86 -20.48
N LYS A 171 -7.06 6.66 -20.55
CA LYS A 171 -7.20 5.82 -21.74
C LYS A 171 -5.85 5.47 -22.38
N VAL A 172 -4.80 5.39 -21.56
CA VAL A 172 -3.43 5.02 -21.96
C VAL A 172 -3.30 3.52 -22.09
N VAL A 173 -3.95 2.76 -21.19
CA VAL A 173 -4.02 1.31 -21.22
C VAL A 173 -5.47 0.85 -21.37
N GLU A 174 -5.66 -0.36 -21.90
CA GLU A 174 -7.01 -0.94 -22.00
C GLU A 174 -7.55 -1.33 -20.61
N PRO A 175 -8.87 -1.20 -20.36
CA PRO A 175 -9.46 -1.50 -19.05
C PRO A 175 -9.31 -2.95 -18.57
N ALA A 176 -9.00 -3.89 -19.47
CA ALA A 176 -8.92 -5.31 -19.16
C ALA A 176 -7.55 -5.75 -18.63
N LEU A 177 -6.51 -4.90 -18.70
CA LEU A 177 -5.18 -5.26 -18.23
C LEU A 177 -5.16 -5.36 -16.70
N SER A 178 -4.50 -6.39 -16.18
CA SER A 178 -4.06 -6.44 -14.79
C SER A 178 -2.93 -5.43 -14.53
N ALA A 179 -2.69 -5.10 -13.26
CA ALA A 179 -1.62 -4.15 -12.89
C ALA A 179 -0.24 -4.62 -13.37
N ALA A 180 0.04 -5.93 -13.27
CA ALA A 180 1.29 -6.50 -13.76
C ALA A 180 1.41 -6.44 -15.30
N GLU A 181 0.32 -6.62 -16.04
CA GLU A 181 0.30 -6.47 -17.50
C GLU A 181 0.52 -5.02 -17.91
N ALA A 182 -0.09 -4.06 -17.21
CA ALA A 182 0.13 -2.64 -17.46
C ALA A 182 1.58 -2.23 -17.19
N GLY A 183 2.23 -2.79 -16.17
CA GLY A 183 3.68 -2.60 -15.94
C GLY A 183 4.51 -3.06 -17.13
N ARG A 184 4.28 -4.28 -17.63
CA ARG A 184 4.95 -4.81 -18.83
C ARG A 184 4.65 -3.99 -20.09
N TRP A 185 3.42 -3.50 -20.21
CA TRP A 185 3.02 -2.62 -21.31
C TRP A 185 3.82 -1.31 -21.27
N LEU A 186 4.01 -0.70 -20.10
CA LEU A 186 4.87 0.48 -19.94
C LEU A 186 6.34 0.17 -20.25
N GLU A 187 6.86 -0.98 -19.82
CA GLU A 187 8.24 -1.42 -20.13
C GLU A 187 8.48 -1.47 -21.65
N HIS A 188 7.48 -1.92 -22.42
CA HIS A 188 7.56 -1.99 -23.88
C HIS A 188 7.43 -0.63 -24.59
N HIS A 189 6.56 0.25 -24.09
CA HIS A 189 6.18 1.47 -24.79
C HIS A 189 6.95 2.72 -24.34
N VAL A 190 7.58 2.69 -23.16
CA VAL A 190 8.45 3.77 -22.69
C VAL A 190 9.89 3.51 -23.12
N PRO A 191 10.51 4.40 -23.92
CA PRO A 191 11.93 4.30 -24.24
C PRO A 191 12.80 4.40 -22.97
N VAL A 192 13.88 3.63 -22.90
CA VAL A 192 14.83 3.66 -21.76
C VAL A 192 15.41 5.07 -21.53
N ALA A 193 15.62 5.85 -22.59
CA ALA A 193 16.10 7.24 -22.48
C ALA A 193 15.10 8.17 -21.76
N GLU A 194 13.82 7.78 -21.68
CA GLU A 194 12.76 8.56 -21.03
C GLU A 194 12.32 7.98 -19.67
N SER A 195 12.93 6.87 -19.22
CA SER A 195 12.55 6.20 -17.98
C SER A 195 13.14 6.86 -16.72
N GLU A 196 14.13 7.74 -16.87
CA GLU A 196 14.76 8.43 -15.74
C GLU A 196 13.73 9.27 -14.97
N GLY A 197 13.68 9.08 -13.65
CA GLY A 197 12.72 9.75 -12.77
C GLY A 197 11.25 9.39 -12.99
N LEU A 198 10.92 8.56 -13.99
CA LEU A 198 9.53 8.30 -14.35
C LEU A 198 8.80 7.47 -13.28
N VAL A 199 9.49 6.54 -12.63
CA VAL A 199 8.91 5.78 -11.50
C VAL A 199 8.50 6.72 -10.36
N ASP A 200 9.35 7.69 -10.03
CA ASP A 200 9.09 8.68 -9.00
C ASP A 200 7.92 9.62 -9.39
N LEU A 201 7.90 10.06 -10.66
CA LEU A 201 6.83 10.88 -11.21
C LEU A 201 5.47 10.17 -11.18
N LEU A 202 5.39 8.91 -11.63
CA LEU A 202 4.16 8.12 -11.63
C LEU A 202 3.66 7.85 -10.21
N GLN A 203 4.58 7.59 -9.27
CA GLN A 203 4.22 7.42 -7.87
C GLN A 203 3.65 8.72 -7.26
N HIS A 204 4.29 9.86 -7.53
CA HIS A 204 3.80 11.15 -7.06
C HIS A 204 2.42 11.51 -7.67
N TRP A 205 2.22 11.22 -8.96
CA TRP A 205 0.93 11.38 -9.62
C TRP A 205 -0.15 10.50 -8.97
N SER A 206 0.17 9.24 -8.66
CA SER A 206 -0.74 8.33 -7.95
C SER A 206 -1.14 8.88 -6.57
N ASP A 207 -0.19 9.45 -5.84
CA ASP A 207 -0.40 10.00 -4.50
C ASP A 207 -1.26 11.27 -4.50
N THR A 208 -0.98 12.21 -5.41
CA THR A 208 -1.74 13.46 -5.53
C THR A 208 -3.14 13.26 -6.10
N SER A 209 -3.33 12.26 -6.97
CA SER A 209 -4.66 11.91 -7.48
C SER A 209 -5.55 11.28 -6.41
N ALA A 210 -4.95 10.59 -5.42
CA ALA A 210 -5.69 10.03 -4.30
C ALA A 210 -6.18 11.12 -3.33
N THR A 211 -5.37 12.15 -3.06
CA THR A 211 -5.76 13.27 -2.20
C THR A 211 -6.83 14.14 -2.85
N ALA A 212 -6.69 14.44 -4.15
CA ALA A 212 -7.68 15.22 -4.90
C ALA A 212 -9.06 14.55 -4.91
N LYS A 213 -9.12 13.22 -5.05
CA LYS A 213 -10.39 12.49 -4.98
C LYS A 213 -10.98 12.52 -3.57
N ALA A 214 -10.18 12.32 -2.52
CA ALA A 214 -10.64 12.39 -1.14
C ALA A 214 -11.21 13.79 -0.78
N GLU A 215 -10.60 14.86 -1.27
CA GLU A 215 -11.07 16.24 -1.11
C GLU A 215 -12.37 16.53 -1.90
N GLN A 216 -12.49 16.00 -3.12
CA GLN A 216 -13.71 16.09 -3.92
C GLN A 216 -14.87 15.33 -3.28
N ASP A 217 -14.64 14.11 -2.78
CA ASP A 217 -15.65 13.31 -2.11
C ASP A 217 -16.10 13.97 -0.78
N ALA A 218 -15.17 14.56 -0.02
CA ALA A 218 -15.48 15.31 1.21
C ALA A 218 -16.24 16.62 0.95
N SER A 219 -15.92 17.35 -0.12
CA SER A 219 -16.61 18.60 -0.48
C SER A 219 -17.96 18.38 -1.16
N GLY A 220 -18.15 17.24 -1.85
CA GLY A 220 -19.45 16.79 -2.37
C GLY A 220 -20.42 16.40 -1.27
N ALA A 221 -19.94 15.76 -0.20
CA ALA A 221 -20.75 15.42 0.97
C ALA A 221 -21.26 16.65 1.75
N SER A 222 -20.54 17.78 1.69
CA SER A 222 -20.96 19.02 2.36
C SER A 222 -22.01 19.85 1.59
N LYS A 223 -22.38 19.47 0.36
CA LYS A 223 -23.34 20.23 -0.48
C LYS A 223 -24.76 19.64 -0.52
N GLN A 224 -25.04 18.54 0.18
CA GLN A 224 -26.37 17.88 0.15
C GLN A 224 -27.30 18.17 1.33
N ASP A 225 -26.90 18.97 2.33
CA ASP A 225 -27.76 19.36 3.46
C ASP A 225 -28.17 20.84 3.40
N GLY A 226 -28.67 21.26 2.24
CA GLY A 226 -28.94 22.68 1.95
C GLY A 226 -30.24 22.95 1.21
N GLU A 227 -31.32 22.20 1.42
CA GLU A 227 -32.62 22.57 0.83
C GLU A 227 -33.81 22.34 1.78
N GLY A 228 -34.15 23.41 2.51
CA GLY A 228 -35.51 23.85 2.76
C GLY A 228 -36.45 22.95 3.59
N ARG A 229 -36.47 23.15 4.92
CA ARG A 229 -37.66 22.82 5.72
C ARG A 229 -38.17 24.05 6.48
N LYS A 230 -39.27 24.63 5.97
CA LYS A 230 -40.05 25.70 6.64
C LYS A 230 -40.63 25.17 7.97
N PRO A 231 -40.81 26.05 8.99
CA PRO A 231 -41.22 25.64 10.33
C PRO A 231 -42.74 25.44 10.40
N SER A 232 -43.18 24.27 10.88
CA SER A 232 -44.57 24.00 11.23
C SER A 232 -44.75 23.89 12.75
N LYS A 233 -45.92 24.36 13.19
CA LYS A 233 -46.23 24.89 14.53
C LYS A 233 -46.18 23.85 15.65
N ALA A 234 -45.80 24.35 16.82
CA ALA A 234 -45.88 23.70 18.11
C ALA A 234 -47.32 23.22 18.44
N LYS A 235 -47.43 22.00 18.97
CA LYS A 235 -48.58 21.57 19.77
C LYS A 235 -48.06 20.90 21.04
N LYS A 236 -48.60 21.38 22.17
CA LYS A 236 -48.17 21.21 23.55
C LYS A 236 -49.16 20.28 24.25
N VAL A 237 -48.72 19.15 24.81
CA VAL A 237 -49.41 18.35 25.87
C VAL A 237 -48.32 17.56 26.62
N ALA A 238 -47.81 18.04 27.75
CA ALA A 238 -48.27 17.86 29.13
C ALA A 238 -47.84 16.53 29.81
N LYS A 239 -46.75 16.66 30.57
CA LYS A 239 -46.39 16.07 31.88
C LYS A 239 -47.30 14.97 32.49
N GLY A 240 -46.65 13.88 32.89
CA GLY A 240 -47.08 12.96 33.95
C GLY A 240 -45.87 12.17 34.47
N ASN A 241 -45.51 12.41 35.72
CA ASN A 241 -44.31 11.92 36.42
C ASN A 241 -44.62 10.65 37.24
N ALA A 242 -43.55 10.04 37.77
CA ALA A 242 -43.48 9.11 38.91
C ALA A 242 -43.70 7.61 38.59
N GLU A 243 -43.00 6.63 39.17
CA GLU A 243 -41.76 6.54 39.95
C GLU A 243 -41.53 5.01 40.19
N ARG A 244 -40.27 4.62 40.41
CA ARG A 244 -39.82 3.51 41.29
C ARG A 244 -40.11 2.04 40.92
N GLY A 245 -39.02 1.26 40.90
CA GLY A 245 -39.02 -0.18 41.15
C GLY A 245 -37.74 -0.89 40.70
N LYS A 246 -36.70 -0.87 41.54
CA LYS A 246 -35.42 -1.59 41.38
C LYS A 246 -35.55 -3.10 41.76
N PRO A 247 -34.51 -3.94 41.54
CA PRO A 247 -34.62 -5.32 41.05
C PRO A 247 -34.62 -6.40 42.14
N LEU A 248 -34.95 -7.64 41.77
CA LEU A 248 -34.80 -8.84 42.62
C LEU A 248 -33.86 -9.87 41.99
N GLN A 249 -33.00 -10.39 42.86
CA GLN A 249 -31.86 -11.27 42.65
C GLN A 249 -32.22 -12.76 42.52
N ASP A 250 -31.29 -13.49 41.89
CA ASP A 250 -30.78 -14.84 42.20
C ASP A 250 -31.71 -15.92 42.79
N LYS A 251 -31.79 -17.05 42.09
CA LYS A 251 -31.65 -18.38 42.70
C LYS A 251 -30.78 -19.32 41.87
N LYS A 252 -29.67 -19.75 42.48
CA LYS A 252 -28.82 -20.88 42.13
C LYS A 252 -29.57 -22.21 42.26
N SER A 253 -29.26 -23.16 41.37
CA SER A 253 -29.28 -24.59 41.68
C SER A 253 -28.12 -25.31 40.95
N LYS A 254 -27.38 -26.11 41.72
CA LYS A 254 -26.14 -26.82 41.40
C LYS A 254 -26.36 -28.10 40.55
N PRO A 255 -25.29 -28.66 39.94
CA PRO A 255 -25.36 -29.81 39.05
C PRO A 255 -25.27 -31.16 39.80
N SER A 256 -25.89 -32.21 39.26
CA SER A 256 -25.74 -33.59 39.71
C SER A 256 -24.67 -34.33 38.88
N LYS A 257 -23.77 -35.03 39.59
CA LYS A 257 -22.82 -36.01 39.06
C LYS A 257 -23.43 -37.42 39.09
N LYS A 258 -23.15 -38.24 38.07
CA LYS A 258 -22.95 -39.72 38.04
C LYS A 258 -22.88 -40.13 36.56
N ALA A 259 -22.07 -41.07 36.06
CA ALA A 259 -21.15 -42.02 36.65
C ALA A 259 -20.14 -42.48 35.56
N VAL A 260 -19.02 -43.01 36.01
CA VAL A 260 -17.99 -43.75 35.27
C VAL A 260 -18.43 -45.21 35.13
N GLU A 261 -18.29 -45.83 33.94
CA GLU A 261 -17.69 -47.17 33.80
C GLU A 261 -17.43 -47.58 32.34
N LYS A 262 -16.20 -48.08 32.12
CA LYS A 262 -15.62 -48.86 31.00
C LYS A 262 -15.44 -48.21 29.63
#